data_AF-A0A5N6A8Y9-F1
#
_entry.id   AF-A0A5N6A8Y9-F1
#
_cell.length_a   1.000
_cell.length_b   1.000
_cell.length_c   1.000
_cell.angle_alpha   90.00
_cell.angle_beta   90.00
_cell.angle_gamma   90.00
#
_symmetry.space_group_name_H-M   'P 1'
#
loop_
_entity.id
_entity.type
_entity.pdbx_description
1 polymer ?
#
loop_
_entity_poly.entity_id
_entity_poly.type
_entity_poly.pdbx_seq_one_letter_code
_entity_poly.pdbx_strand_id
1 'polypeptide(L)'
;MARPSDWSPVDMDRDPTPGDPDEVRDLADDLQEFADDVGEALGKIRGLASERAVLDWAGLSADAFRSEFEGVPDNLTKLEDSYALCAQALHTYWPKLQTAQGM
;
A
#
# COMPACT_ATOMS: atom_id res chain seq x y z
N MET A 1 -9.39 -18.21 19.59
CA MET A 1 -9.24 -19.67 19.52
C MET A 1 -7.82 -19.94 19.11
N ALA A 2 -7.04 -20.67 19.91
CA ALA A 2 -5.64 -20.96 19.60
C ALA A 2 -5.55 -21.90 18.39
N ARG A 3 -4.49 -21.78 17.56
CA ARG A 3 -4.26 -22.70 16.43
C ARG A 3 -4.07 -24.14 16.92
N PRO A 4 -4.56 -25.16 16.18
CA PRO A 4 -4.24 -26.56 16.46
C PRO A 4 -2.72 -26.78 16.44
N SER A 5 -2.21 -27.51 17.43
CA SER A 5 -0.80 -27.86 17.54
C SER A 5 -0.47 -29.26 16.98
N ASP A 6 -1.48 -30.10 16.75
CA ASP A 6 -1.32 -31.43 16.15
C ASP A 6 -1.54 -31.37 14.63
N TRP A 7 -0.45 -31.61 13.90
CA TRP A 7 -0.40 -31.64 12.44
C TRP A 7 -0.15 -33.05 11.89
N SER A 8 -0.17 -34.08 12.76
CA SER A 8 -0.03 -35.47 12.35
C SER A 8 -1.10 -35.98 11.36
N PRO A 9 -2.35 -35.46 11.31
CA PRO A 9 -3.32 -35.88 10.28
C PRO A 9 -2.90 -35.58 8.83
N VAL A 10 -1.91 -34.71 8.64
CA VAL A 10 -1.31 -34.37 7.34
C VAL A 10 0.17 -34.76 7.27
N ASP A 11 0.60 -35.71 8.11
CA ASP A 11 1.99 -36.20 8.19
C ASP A 11 3.04 -35.10 8.42
N MET A 12 2.72 -34.10 9.24
CA MET A 12 3.63 -33.01 9.58
C MET A 12 3.85 -32.89 11.09
N ASP A 13 5.10 -32.66 11.49
CA ASP A 13 5.48 -32.52 12.91
C ASP A 13 5.14 -31.15 13.52
N ARG A 14 4.79 -30.16 12.68
CA ARG A 14 4.46 -28.78 13.07
C ARG A 14 3.61 -28.09 12.00
N ASP A 15 3.07 -26.92 12.33
CA ASP A 15 2.40 -26.03 11.36
C ASP A 15 3.35 -25.75 10.18
N PRO A 16 2.97 -26.10 8.93
CA PRO A 16 3.79 -25.83 7.75
C PRO A 16 3.75 -24.35 7.31
N THR A 17 2.79 -23.57 7.81
CA THR A 17 2.59 -22.17 7.48
C THR A 17 2.33 -21.35 8.76
N PRO A 18 3.26 -21.37 9.72
CA PRO A 18 3.07 -20.64 10.97
C PRO A 18 2.93 -19.15 10.67
N GLY A 19 3.71 -18.64 9.70
CA GLY A 19 3.85 -17.21 9.41
C GLY A 19 4.64 -16.50 10.51
N ASP A 20 5.08 -15.27 10.24
CA ASP A 20 5.77 -14.43 11.22
C ASP A 20 4.96 -13.13 11.43
N PRO A 21 4.35 -12.91 12.60
CA PRO A 21 3.60 -11.69 12.88
C PRO A 21 4.43 -10.41 12.79
N ASP A 22 5.71 -10.46 13.15
CA ASP A 22 6.59 -9.29 13.07
C ASP A 22 6.90 -8.97 11.60
N GLU A 23 7.22 -9.96 10.76
CA GLU A 23 7.40 -9.73 9.31
C GLU A 23 6.13 -9.17 8.64
N VAL A 24 4.94 -9.63 9.05
CA VAL A 24 3.67 -9.11 8.53
C VAL A 24 3.41 -7.67 9.00
N ARG A 25 3.78 -7.33 10.23
CA ARG A 25 3.70 -5.95 10.74
C ARG A 25 4.64 -5.05 9.94
N ASP A 26 5.89 -5.44 9.79
CA ASP A 26 6.91 -4.65 9.10
C ASP A 26 6.50 -4.42 7.62
N LEU A 27 5.98 -5.44 6.94
CA LEU A 27 5.41 -5.27 5.60
C LEU A 27 4.20 -4.33 5.57
N ALA A 28 3.34 -4.36 6.61
CA ALA A 28 2.21 -3.45 6.69
C ALA A 28 2.67 -1.99 6.84
N ASP A 29 3.67 -1.75 7.69
CA ASP A 29 4.29 -0.42 7.90
C ASP A 29 4.93 0.08 6.60
N ASP A 30 5.73 -0.75 5.91
CA ASP A 30 6.37 -0.40 4.63
C ASP A 30 5.34 0.00 3.54
N LEU A 31 4.24 -0.75 3.45
CA LEU A 31 3.17 -0.47 2.49
C LEU A 31 2.40 0.81 2.85
N GLN A 32 2.22 1.10 4.14
CA GLN A 32 1.59 2.34 4.59
C GLN A 32 2.48 3.54 4.28
N GLU A 33 3.79 3.46 4.58
CA GLU A 33 4.76 4.51 4.26
C GLU A 33 4.78 4.80 2.76
N PHE A 34 4.81 3.75 1.92
CA PHE A 34 4.73 3.91 0.48
C PHE A 34 3.42 4.60 0.04
N ALA A 35 2.27 4.24 0.62
CA ALA A 35 1.00 4.86 0.29
C ALA A 35 0.98 6.35 0.69
N ASP A 36 1.53 6.69 1.85
CA ASP A 36 1.64 8.06 2.35
C ASP A 36 2.54 8.92 1.43
N ASP A 37 3.69 8.37 1.00
CA ASP A 37 4.60 9.02 0.04
C ASP A 37 3.91 9.30 -1.31
N VAL A 38 3.13 8.34 -1.80
CA VAL A 38 2.35 8.51 -3.04
C VAL A 38 1.28 9.58 -2.85
N GLY A 39 0.59 9.61 -1.70
CA GLY A 39 -0.38 10.63 -1.35
C GLY A 39 0.24 12.03 -1.30
N GLU A 40 1.45 12.17 -0.74
CA GLU A 40 2.18 13.43 -0.75
C GLU A 40 2.54 13.87 -2.18
N ALA A 41 3.04 12.95 -3.01
CA ALA A 41 3.37 13.22 -4.40
C ALA A 41 2.12 13.65 -5.21
N LEU A 42 0.99 12.97 -5.01
CA LEU A 42 -0.28 13.31 -5.64
C LEU A 42 -0.77 14.69 -5.20
N GLY A 43 -0.63 15.01 -3.90
CA GLY A 43 -0.92 16.33 -3.36
C GLY A 43 -0.10 17.44 -4.02
N LYS A 44 1.21 17.23 -4.17
CA LYS A 44 2.10 18.17 -4.89
C LYS A 44 1.68 18.35 -6.34
N ILE A 45 1.34 17.26 -7.04
CA ILE A 45 0.89 17.30 -8.44
C ILE A 45 -0.43 18.07 -8.60
N ARG A 46 -1.41 17.80 -7.75
CA ARG A 46 -2.69 18.54 -7.76
C ARG A 46 -2.48 20.02 -7.42
N GLY A 47 -1.55 20.32 -6.52
CA GLY A 47 -1.11 21.68 -6.21
C GLY A 47 -0.55 22.40 -7.43
N LEU A 48 0.44 21.79 -8.10
CA LEU A 48 1.05 22.30 -9.33
C LEU A 48 0.01 22.53 -10.44
N ALA A 49 -0.89 21.57 -10.66
CA ALA A 49 -1.95 21.68 -11.66
C ALA A 49 -2.93 22.83 -11.36
N SER A 50 -3.04 23.25 -10.11
CA SER A 50 -3.88 24.37 -9.68
C SER A 50 -3.16 25.72 -9.75
N GLU A 51 -1.85 25.74 -10.03
CA GLU A 51 -1.08 26.98 -10.13
C GLU A 51 -1.49 27.78 -11.36
N ARG A 52 -1.76 29.07 -11.16
CA ARG A 52 -2.20 29.98 -12.24
C ARG A 52 -1.23 30.01 -13.43
N ALA A 53 0.08 29.92 -13.18
CA ALA A 53 1.08 29.88 -14.25
C ALA A 53 0.92 28.65 -15.14
N VAL A 54 0.55 27.49 -14.57
CA VAL A 54 0.29 26.25 -15.32
C VAL A 54 -1.05 26.33 -16.06
N LEU A 55 -2.08 26.91 -15.43
CA LEU A 55 -3.40 27.09 -16.04
C LEU A 55 -3.39 28.06 -17.22
N ASP A 56 -2.62 29.14 -17.12
CA ASP A 56 -2.48 30.15 -18.16
C ASP A 56 -1.45 29.75 -19.25
N TRP A 57 -0.74 28.62 -19.07
CA TRP A 57 0.29 28.16 -20.00
C TRP A 57 -0.29 27.57 -21.30
N ALA A 58 0.08 28.17 -22.43
CA ALA A 58 -0.38 27.79 -23.76
C ALA A 58 0.77 27.55 -24.75
N GLY A 59 0.47 26.80 -25.82
CA GLY A 59 1.39 26.46 -26.90
C GLY A 59 1.77 24.98 -26.94
N LEU A 60 2.52 24.57 -27.96
CA LEU A 60 2.86 23.17 -28.23
C LEU A 60 3.58 22.49 -27.04
N SER A 61 4.37 23.24 -26.27
CA SER A 61 5.02 22.72 -25.07
C SER A 61 4.04 22.46 -23.92
N ALA A 62 3.01 23.31 -23.78
CA ALA A 62 1.96 23.12 -22.80
C ALA A 62 1.07 21.91 -23.15
N ASP A 63 0.80 21.71 -24.44
CA ASP A 63 0.02 20.56 -24.92
C ASP A 63 0.80 19.25 -24.73
N ALA A 64 2.11 19.24 -25.07
CA ALA A 64 2.97 18.09 -24.83
C ALA A 64 3.06 17.76 -23.34
N PHE A 65 3.24 18.77 -22.48
CA PHE A 65 3.24 18.56 -21.03
C PHE A 65 1.93 17.95 -20.55
N ARG A 66 0.76 18.51 -20.92
CA ARG A 66 -0.55 17.97 -20.53
C ARG A 66 -0.73 16.52 -20.99
N SER A 67 -0.29 16.18 -22.19
CA SER A 67 -0.37 14.81 -22.72
C SER A 67 0.47 13.81 -21.90
N GLU A 68 1.67 14.18 -21.48
CA GLU A 68 2.52 13.33 -20.64
C GLU A 68 1.97 13.23 -19.20
N PHE A 69 1.29 14.28 -18.73
CA PHE A 69 0.81 14.36 -17.35
C PHE A 69 -0.59 13.78 -17.12
N GLU A 70 -1.41 13.62 -18.16
CA GLU A 70 -2.84 13.26 -18.05
C GLU A 70 -3.09 11.99 -17.21
N GLY A 71 -2.23 10.98 -17.33
CA GLY A 71 -2.38 9.71 -16.61
C GLY A 71 -1.71 9.65 -15.23
N VAL A 72 -0.85 10.62 -14.90
CA VAL A 72 -0.05 10.57 -13.66
C VAL A 72 -0.93 10.67 -12.41
N PRO A 73 -1.85 11.64 -12.28
CA PRO A 73 -2.72 11.75 -11.10
C PRO A 73 -3.55 10.49 -10.85
N ASP A 74 -4.11 9.91 -11.91
CA ASP A 74 -4.94 8.71 -11.82
C ASP A 74 -4.13 7.48 -11.41
N ASN A 75 -2.92 7.33 -11.94
CA ASN A 75 -2.03 6.23 -11.57
C ASN A 75 -1.54 6.35 -10.13
N LEU A 76 -1.21 7.55 -9.66
CA LEU A 76 -0.86 7.77 -8.26
C LEU A 76 -2.05 7.52 -7.33
N THR A 77 -3.26 7.93 -7.71
CA THR A 77 -4.48 7.63 -6.93
C THR A 77 -4.66 6.10 -6.79
N LYS A 78 -4.48 5.34 -7.88
CA LYS A 78 -4.55 3.88 -7.84
C LYS A 78 -3.48 3.25 -6.94
N LEU A 79 -2.26 3.80 -6.97
CA LEU A 79 -1.17 3.33 -6.11
C LEU A 79 -1.48 3.62 -4.64
N GLU A 80 -1.84 4.85 -4.28
CA GLU A 80 -2.24 5.23 -2.92
C GLU A 80 -3.34 4.29 -2.40
N ASP A 81 -4.44 4.17 -3.15
CA ASP A 81 -5.59 3.36 -2.75
C ASP A 81 -5.23 1.89 -2.55
N SER A 82 -4.49 1.28 -3.49
CA SER A 82 -4.19 -0.15 -3.45
C SER A 82 -3.20 -0.52 -2.35
N TYR A 83 -2.20 0.32 -2.10
CA TYR A 83 -1.20 0.07 -1.07
C TYR A 83 -1.74 0.37 0.33
N ALA A 84 -2.51 1.45 0.51
CA ALA A 84 -3.20 1.74 1.76
C ALA A 84 -4.19 0.62 2.14
N LEU A 85 -4.92 0.09 1.17
CA LEU A 85 -5.83 -1.05 1.39
C LEU A 85 -5.05 -2.29 1.84
N CYS A 86 -3.92 -2.58 1.22
CA CYS A 86 -3.07 -3.72 1.58
C CYS A 86 -2.48 -3.54 2.99
N ALA A 87 -1.90 -2.38 3.28
CA ALA A 87 -1.35 -2.04 4.59
C ALA A 87 -2.41 -2.20 5.69
N GLN A 88 -3.61 -1.64 5.49
CA GLN A 88 -4.72 -1.78 6.44
C GLN A 88 -5.12 -3.24 6.66
N ALA A 89 -5.16 -4.05 5.60
CA ALA A 89 -5.48 -5.47 5.71
C ALA A 89 -4.43 -6.22 6.54
N LEU A 90 -3.14 -5.95 6.32
CA LEU A 90 -2.04 -6.58 7.05
C LEU A 90 -1.96 -6.09 8.50
N HIS A 91 -2.14 -4.79 8.77
CA HIS A 91 -2.28 -4.25 10.13
C HIS A 91 -3.45 -4.88 10.90
N THR A 92 -4.54 -5.21 10.20
CA THR A 92 -5.68 -5.92 10.79
C THR A 92 -5.38 -7.40 11.02
N TYR A 93 -4.49 -8.00 10.23
CA TYR A 93 -4.21 -9.43 10.23
C TYR A 93 -3.14 -9.84 11.24
N TRP A 94 -1.98 -9.15 11.29
CA TRP A 94 -0.85 -9.56 12.12
C TRP A 94 -1.19 -9.73 13.61
N PRO A 95 -2.05 -8.91 14.26
CA PRO A 95 -2.39 -9.12 15.68
C PRO A 95 -3.18 -10.41 15.90
N LYS A 96 -4.01 -10.78 14.92
CA LYS A 96 -4.78 -12.04 14.93
C LYS A 96 -3.86 -13.23 14.75
N LEU A 97 -2.84 -13.10 13.89
CA LEU A 97 -1.81 -14.12 13.71
C LEU A 97 -1.03 -14.34 15.01
N GLN A 98 -0.55 -13.27 15.64
CA GLN A 98 0.16 -13.31 16.92
C GLN A 98 -0.68 -13.99 18.01
N THR A 99 -1.93 -13.55 18.19
CA THR A 99 -2.86 -14.15 19.15
C THR A 99 -3.09 -15.64 18.88
N ALA A 100 -3.18 -16.03 17.60
CA ALA A 100 -3.41 -17.42 17.21
C ALA A 100 -2.20 -18.32 17.47
N GLN A 101 -0.98 -17.75 17.46
CA GLN A 101 0.28 -18.41 17.82
C GLN A 101 0.52 -18.45 19.34
N GLY A 102 -0.33 -17.80 20.15
CA GLY A 102 -0.21 -17.80 21.61
C GLY A 102 0.87 -16.84 22.14
N MET A 103 1.26 -15.85 21.32
CA MET A 103 2.13 -14.74 21.71
C MET A 103 1.33 -13.49 22.04
#